data_AF-D3P751-F1
#
_entry.id   AF-D3P751-F1
#
_cell.length_a   1.000
_cell.length_b   1.000
_cell.length_c   1.000
_cell.angle_alpha   90.00
_cell.angle_beta   90.00
_cell.angle_gamma   90.00
#
_symmetry.space_group_name_H-M   'P 1'
#
loop_
_entity.id
_entity.type
_entity.pdbx_description
1 polymer ?
#
loop_
_entity_poly.entity_id
_entity_poly.type
_entity_poly.pdbx_seq_one_letter_code
_entity_poly.pdbx_strand_id
1 'polypeptide(L)'
;MRALVWHGANDIRYDTVPDPVIEHPRDAIVKVTTCAICGSDLHLHDHVMPGMEKGDIIGHEFMGEVVEVGAEARSALRTGERVVVPFTIWCGDCDQCRRGNYSVCERTNRNKALADKVFGHTTAGLFGYTHLTGGYAGGQADYVRVPFADRTHIKIPDGLTDEQVLFLGDIFPTGWQAAAQCLRFQSPAS
;
A
#
# COMPACT_ATOMS: atom_id res chain seq x y z
N MET A 1 1.08 -15.29 -11.89
CA MET A 1 2.16 -14.28 -11.86
C MET A 1 3.28 -14.74 -10.96
N ARG A 2 4.43 -14.08 -10.99
CA ARG A 2 5.52 -14.27 -10.05
C ARG A 2 5.48 -13.23 -8.93
N ALA A 3 5.90 -13.60 -7.72
CA ALA A 3 5.88 -12.71 -6.55
C ALA A 3 6.91 -13.13 -5.48
N LEU A 4 7.36 -12.18 -4.65
CA LEU A 4 8.06 -12.48 -3.40
C LEU A 4 7.05 -12.86 -2.31
N VAL A 5 7.16 -14.11 -1.85
CA VAL A 5 6.22 -14.76 -0.95
C VAL A 5 6.92 -15.11 0.36
N TRP A 6 6.28 -14.79 1.47
CA TRP A 6 6.74 -15.14 2.81
C TRP A 6 6.42 -16.62 3.12
N HIS A 7 7.44 -17.41 3.43
CA HIS A 7 7.33 -18.84 3.81
C HIS A 7 7.57 -19.09 5.30
N GLY A 8 8.14 -18.12 5.99
CA GLY A 8 8.54 -18.22 7.38
C GLY A 8 9.53 -17.13 7.74
N ALA A 9 9.88 -17.04 9.03
CA ALA A 9 10.96 -16.18 9.49
C ALA A 9 12.25 -16.52 8.72
N ASN A 10 12.89 -15.50 8.16
CA ASN A 10 14.09 -15.60 7.32
C ASN A 10 13.93 -16.42 6.03
N ASP A 11 12.69 -16.62 5.56
CA ASP A 11 12.40 -17.41 4.36
C ASP A 11 11.40 -16.69 3.47
N ILE A 12 11.92 -15.94 2.49
CA ILE A 12 11.13 -15.28 1.45
C ILE A 12 11.61 -15.83 0.10
N ARG A 13 10.67 -16.26 -0.73
CA ARG A 13 10.97 -16.95 -1.99
C ARG A 13 10.26 -16.30 -3.16
N TYR A 14 10.87 -16.37 -4.33
CA TYR A 14 10.24 -15.96 -5.57
C TYR A 14 9.42 -17.12 -6.12
N ASP A 15 8.10 -17.04 -5.97
CA ASP A 15 7.16 -18.12 -6.29
C ASP A 15 6.28 -17.77 -7.49
N THR A 16 5.59 -18.79 -8.02
CA THR A 16 4.47 -18.59 -8.95
C THR A 16 3.17 -18.68 -8.15
N VAL A 17 2.36 -17.63 -8.21
CA VAL A 17 1.05 -17.51 -7.55
C VAL A 17 -0.04 -17.18 -8.59
N PRO A 18 -1.34 -17.38 -8.27
CA PRO A 18 -2.42 -16.94 -9.14
C PRO A 18 -2.35 -15.43 -9.44
N ASP A 19 -2.82 -15.03 -10.62
CA ASP A 19 -2.96 -13.60 -10.94
C ASP A 19 -4.04 -12.97 -10.04
N PRO A 20 -3.87 -11.71 -9.61
CA PRO A 20 -4.88 -11.02 -8.84
C PRO A 20 -6.11 -10.73 -9.71
N VAL A 21 -7.27 -10.72 -9.09
CA VAL A 21 -8.55 -10.44 -9.77
C VAL A 21 -9.26 -9.29 -9.09
N ILE A 22 -10.11 -8.55 -9.81
CA ILE A 22 -10.96 -7.54 -9.21
C ILE A 22 -11.92 -8.19 -8.21
N GLU A 23 -11.84 -7.80 -6.93
CA GLU A 23 -12.72 -8.28 -5.85
C GLU A 23 -13.87 -7.31 -5.59
N HIS A 24 -13.65 -6.01 -5.82
CA HIS A 24 -14.63 -4.96 -5.58
C HIS A 24 -14.69 -3.95 -6.75
N PRO A 25 -15.85 -3.33 -7.07
CA PRO A 25 -15.96 -2.36 -8.16
C PRO A 25 -15.03 -1.15 -8.08
N ARG A 26 -14.49 -0.86 -6.89
CA ARG A 26 -13.52 0.23 -6.64
C ARG A 26 -12.06 -0.21 -6.78
N ASP A 27 -11.79 -1.46 -7.15
CA ASP A 27 -10.43 -1.96 -7.30
C ASP A 27 -9.83 -1.63 -8.67
N ALA A 28 -8.51 -1.75 -8.77
CA ALA A 28 -7.78 -1.84 -10.03
C ALA A 28 -6.70 -2.94 -9.94
N ILE A 29 -6.27 -3.46 -11.07
CA ILE A 29 -5.06 -4.28 -11.17
C ILE A 29 -3.97 -3.44 -11.82
N VAL A 30 -2.80 -3.40 -11.18
CA VAL A 30 -1.61 -2.73 -11.68
C VAL A 30 -0.58 -3.78 -12.05
N LYS A 31 -0.05 -3.70 -13.27
CA LYS A 31 1.16 -4.40 -13.67
C LYS A 31 2.35 -3.63 -13.13
N VAL A 32 3.07 -4.23 -12.19
CA VAL A 32 4.19 -3.57 -11.53
C VAL A 32 5.33 -3.42 -12.54
N THR A 33 5.84 -2.20 -12.67
CA THR A 33 7.01 -1.90 -13.50
C THR A 33 8.26 -1.78 -12.64
N THR A 34 8.12 -1.20 -11.45
CA THR A 34 9.20 -1.03 -10.48
C THR A 34 8.65 -1.15 -9.05
N CYS A 35 9.41 -1.83 -8.18
CA CYS A 35 9.17 -1.89 -6.75
C CYS A 35 10.48 -1.75 -5.97
N ALA A 36 10.40 -1.30 -4.72
CA ALA A 36 11.54 -1.22 -3.79
C ALA A 36 11.41 -2.23 -2.64
N ILE A 37 12.49 -2.36 -1.87
CA ILE A 37 12.53 -3.06 -0.58
C ILE A 37 12.63 -2.00 0.50
N CYS A 38 11.64 -1.96 1.39
CA CYS A 38 11.62 -1.02 2.50
C CYS A 38 12.36 -1.59 3.71
N GLY A 39 12.85 -0.72 4.60
CA GLY A 39 13.40 -1.18 5.89
C GLY A 39 12.36 -1.93 6.74
N SER A 40 11.07 -1.62 6.59
CA SER A 40 9.97 -2.31 7.27
C SER A 40 9.75 -3.74 6.77
N ASP A 41 10.14 -4.08 5.53
CA ASP A 41 10.10 -5.46 5.03
C ASP A 41 11.04 -6.38 5.84
N LEU A 42 12.14 -5.83 6.38
CA LEU A 42 13.05 -6.57 7.26
C LEU A 42 12.38 -6.95 8.58
N HIS A 43 11.45 -6.15 9.10
CA HIS A 43 10.67 -6.51 10.28
C HIS A 43 9.75 -7.73 10.03
N LEU A 44 9.34 -7.95 8.78
CA LEU A 44 8.56 -9.13 8.36
C LEU A 44 9.47 -10.35 8.17
N HIS A 45 10.63 -10.14 7.52
CA HIS A 45 11.66 -11.15 7.33
C HIS A 45 12.14 -11.73 8.68
N ASP A 46 12.52 -10.85 9.61
CA ASP A 46 13.04 -11.23 10.93
C ASP A 46 11.92 -11.65 11.90
N HIS A 47 10.67 -11.60 11.46
CA HIS A 47 9.48 -11.95 12.23
C HIS A 47 9.33 -11.14 13.53
N VAL A 48 9.75 -9.86 13.49
CA VAL A 48 9.55 -8.89 14.57
C VAL A 48 8.09 -8.46 14.64
N MET A 49 7.42 -8.38 13.49
CA MET A 49 6.00 -8.04 13.41
C MET A 49 5.14 -9.31 13.31
N PRO A 50 4.18 -9.51 14.23
CA PRO A 50 3.35 -10.70 14.22
C PRO A 50 2.24 -10.60 13.17
N GLY A 51 1.68 -11.76 12.83
CA GLY A 51 0.55 -11.88 11.91
C GLY A 51 0.93 -12.00 10.44
N MET A 52 2.18 -12.37 10.11
CA MET A 52 2.48 -12.91 8.79
C MET A 52 1.95 -14.35 8.70
N GLU A 53 1.41 -14.71 7.54
CA GLU A 53 0.97 -16.06 7.21
C GLU A 53 1.76 -16.58 6.01
N LYS A 54 2.03 -17.90 6.00
CA LYS A 54 2.71 -18.53 4.87
C LYS A 54 1.88 -18.32 3.60
N GLY A 55 2.50 -17.77 2.56
CA GLY A 55 1.82 -17.43 1.31
C GLY A 55 1.56 -15.94 1.12
N ASP A 56 1.77 -15.11 2.15
CA ASP A 56 1.64 -13.66 2.03
C ASP A 56 2.65 -13.11 1.01
N ILE A 57 2.16 -12.28 0.10
CA ILE A 57 2.98 -11.55 -0.88
C ILE A 57 3.41 -10.24 -0.24
N ILE A 58 4.71 -9.95 -0.21
CA ILE A 58 5.26 -8.78 0.50
C ILE A 58 5.48 -7.56 -0.40
N GLY A 59 5.87 -6.45 0.24
CA GLY A 59 6.31 -5.22 -0.42
C GLY A 59 5.20 -4.19 -0.61
N HIS A 60 5.49 -2.95 -0.28
CA HIS A 60 4.52 -1.85 -0.27
C HIS A 60 5.01 -0.57 -0.93
N GLU A 61 6.16 -0.65 -1.58
CA GLU A 61 6.74 0.41 -2.39
C GLU A 61 6.71 -0.03 -3.85
N PHE A 62 5.66 0.35 -4.60
CA PHE A 62 5.52 -0.06 -5.98
C PHE A 62 4.83 0.99 -6.84
N MET A 63 5.12 0.88 -8.14
CA MET A 63 4.44 1.63 -9.18
C MET A 63 4.28 0.76 -10.42
N GLY A 64 3.41 1.19 -11.33
CA GLY A 64 3.14 0.41 -12.53
C GLY A 64 2.11 1.01 -13.46
N GLU A 65 1.74 0.21 -14.44
CA GLU A 65 0.69 0.51 -15.40
C GLU A 65 -0.62 -0.16 -14.99
N VAL A 66 -1.71 0.59 -15.02
CA VAL A 66 -3.04 0.05 -14.74
C VAL A 66 -3.48 -0.84 -15.90
N VAL A 67 -3.78 -2.11 -15.64
CA VAL A 67 -4.17 -3.09 -16.67
C VAL A 67 -5.65 -3.50 -16.58
N GLU A 68 -6.29 -3.33 -15.43
CA GLU A 68 -7.72 -3.58 -15.25
C GLU A 68 -8.31 -2.60 -14.23
N VAL A 69 -9.54 -2.14 -14.45
CA VAL A 69 -10.21 -1.18 -13.56
C VAL A 69 -11.66 -1.61 -13.31
N GLY A 70 -12.01 -1.74 -12.03
CA GLY A 70 -13.37 -1.99 -11.55
C GLY A 70 -14.33 -0.87 -11.96
N ALA A 71 -15.62 -1.20 -12.04
CA ALA A 71 -16.62 -0.30 -12.62
C ALA A 71 -16.70 1.08 -11.97
N GLU A 72 -16.57 1.17 -10.64
CA GLU A 72 -16.65 2.44 -9.89
C GLU A 72 -15.32 3.23 -9.94
N ALA A 73 -14.18 2.54 -10.06
CA ALA A 73 -12.87 3.18 -10.17
C ALA A 73 -12.61 3.87 -11.54
N ARG A 74 -13.39 3.53 -12.58
CA ARG A 74 -13.28 4.12 -13.93
C ARG A 74 -13.49 5.64 -13.98
N SER A 75 -14.13 6.20 -12.97
CA SER A 75 -14.34 7.65 -12.84
C SER A 75 -13.03 8.41 -12.53
N ALA A 76 -12.07 7.74 -11.89
CA ALA A 76 -10.82 8.35 -11.45
C ALA A 76 -9.58 7.74 -12.11
N LEU A 77 -9.68 6.54 -12.68
CA LEU A 77 -8.55 5.78 -13.21
C LEU A 77 -8.91 5.05 -14.52
N ARG A 78 -7.94 4.89 -15.44
CA ARG A 78 -8.09 4.16 -16.69
C ARG A 78 -6.93 3.22 -16.95
N THR A 79 -7.18 2.16 -17.72
CA THR A 79 -6.14 1.27 -18.23
C THR A 79 -5.11 2.03 -19.06
N GLY A 80 -3.84 1.67 -18.92
CA GLY A 80 -2.70 2.34 -19.55
C GLY A 80 -2.15 3.53 -18.77
N GLU A 81 -2.85 4.02 -17.73
CA GLU A 81 -2.30 5.08 -16.88
C GLU A 81 -1.18 4.53 -15.98
N ARG A 82 -0.08 5.29 -15.87
CA ARG A 82 0.99 5.01 -14.90
C ARG A 82 0.63 5.58 -13.54
N VAL A 83 0.81 4.77 -12.50
CA VAL A 83 0.49 5.15 -11.12
C VAL A 83 1.60 4.72 -10.17
N VAL A 84 1.88 5.57 -9.19
CA VAL A 84 2.53 5.17 -7.94
C VAL A 84 1.44 4.97 -6.89
N VAL A 85 1.58 3.94 -6.08
CA VAL A 85 0.58 3.57 -5.08
C VAL A 85 1.17 3.82 -3.70
N PRO A 86 0.57 4.72 -2.89
CA PRO A 86 0.90 4.86 -1.49
C PRO A 86 0.79 3.53 -0.75
N PHE A 87 1.74 3.24 0.13
CA PHE A 87 1.76 2.01 0.93
C PHE A 87 0.49 1.84 1.80
N THR A 88 -0.17 2.96 2.13
CA THR A 88 -1.40 3.04 2.91
C THR A 88 -2.65 3.02 2.02
N ILE A 89 -3.56 2.09 2.29
CA ILE A 89 -4.87 1.99 1.63
C ILE A 89 -5.88 2.86 2.37
N TRP A 90 -6.56 3.78 1.69
CA TRP A 90 -7.52 4.68 2.31
C TRP A 90 -8.81 4.82 1.49
N CYS A 91 -9.96 4.90 2.19
CA CYS A 91 -11.27 4.85 1.53
C CYS A 91 -11.75 6.20 0.97
N GLY A 92 -11.23 7.31 1.50
CA GLY A 92 -11.65 8.68 1.16
C GLY A 92 -12.91 9.18 1.86
N ASP A 93 -13.64 8.30 2.54
CA ASP A 93 -15.01 8.59 2.97
C ASP A 93 -15.22 8.59 4.51
N CYS A 94 -14.33 7.96 5.29
CA CYS A 94 -14.44 7.92 6.75
C CYS A 94 -14.00 9.24 7.41
N ASP A 95 -14.28 9.44 8.71
CA ASP A 95 -13.96 10.68 9.41
C ASP A 95 -12.46 11.00 9.33
N GLN A 96 -11.62 10.00 9.59
CA GLN A 96 -10.16 10.14 9.48
C GLN A 96 -9.71 10.53 8.06
N CYS A 97 -10.24 9.89 7.01
CA CYS A 97 -9.91 10.27 5.63
C CYS A 97 -10.32 11.71 5.32
N ARG A 98 -11.51 12.16 5.75
CA ARG A 98 -11.97 13.55 5.53
C ARG A 98 -11.11 14.58 6.26
N ARG A 99 -10.47 14.18 7.36
CA ARG A 99 -9.53 15.00 8.13
C ARG A 99 -8.09 14.95 7.59
N GLY A 100 -7.83 14.14 6.57
CA GLY A 100 -6.48 13.93 6.01
C GLY A 100 -5.62 12.91 6.79
N ASN A 101 -6.21 12.19 7.76
CA ASN A 101 -5.54 11.18 8.57
C ASN A 101 -5.61 9.80 7.90
N TYR A 102 -5.01 9.68 6.70
CA TYR A 102 -5.15 8.47 5.88
C TYR A 102 -4.56 7.20 6.51
N SER A 103 -3.49 7.32 7.31
CA SER A 103 -2.82 6.20 8.01
C SER A 103 -3.68 5.49 9.06
N VAL A 104 -4.78 6.13 9.49
CA VAL A 104 -5.76 5.57 10.43
C VAL A 104 -7.15 5.48 9.79
N CYS A 105 -7.19 5.18 8.49
CA CYS A 105 -8.45 4.91 7.80
C CYS A 105 -9.25 3.81 8.51
N GLU A 106 -10.51 4.10 8.82
CA GLU A 106 -11.37 3.24 9.65
C GLU A 106 -12.00 2.06 8.89
N ARG A 107 -11.83 2.01 7.55
CA ARG A 107 -12.56 1.09 6.66
C ARG A 107 -11.69 0.11 5.89
N THR A 108 -10.39 0.36 5.78
CA THR A 108 -9.52 -0.39 4.87
C THR A 108 -8.83 -1.56 5.55
N ASN A 109 -8.63 -1.53 6.87
CA ASN A 109 -8.12 -2.68 7.60
C ASN A 109 -9.23 -3.72 7.83
N ARG A 110 -9.18 -4.82 7.07
CA ARG A 110 -10.11 -5.96 7.15
C ARG A 110 -10.10 -6.63 8.53
N ASN A 111 -8.99 -6.50 9.25
CA ASN A 111 -8.74 -7.10 10.55
C ASN A 111 -8.68 -6.04 11.67
N LYS A 112 -9.44 -4.94 11.55
CA LYS A 112 -9.39 -3.82 12.51
C LYS A 112 -9.50 -4.24 13.99
N ALA A 113 -10.31 -5.24 14.30
CA ALA A 113 -10.48 -5.72 15.68
C ALA A 113 -9.21 -6.38 16.24
N LEU A 114 -8.37 -6.96 15.39
CA LEU A 114 -7.05 -7.45 15.76
C LEU A 114 -6.08 -6.28 15.95
N ALA A 115 -6.09 -5.31 15.04
CA ALA A 115 -5.30 -4.08 15.17
C ALA A 115 -5.63 -3.32 16.47
N ASP A 116 -6.92 -3.13 16.78
CA ASP A 116 -7.41 -2.46 18.00
C ASP A 116 -6.84 -3.11 19.26
N LYS A 117 -6.73 -4.45 19.30
CA LYS A 117 -6.18 -5.17 20.45
C LYS A 117 -4.67 -4.98 20.62
N VAL A 118 -3.93 -4.84 19.51
CA VAL A 118 -2.46 -4.76 19.53
C VAL A 118 -1.99 -3.31 19.69
N PHE A 119 -2.64 -2.36 19.00
CA PHE A 119 -2.22 -0.96 18.94
C PHE A 119 -3.10 -0.03 19.80
N GLY A 120 -4.21 -0.51 20.35
CA GLY A 120 -5.19 0.31 21.07
C GLY A 120 -6.13 1.11 20.15
N HIS A 121 -5.90 1.04 18.84
CA HIS A 121 -6.73 1.63 17.79
C HIS A 121 -6.48 0.92 16.46
N THR A 122 -7.40 1.07 15.51
CA THR A 122 -7.20 0.55 14.16
C THR A 122 -6.18 1.39 13.41
N THR A 123 -5.47 0.74 12.50
CA THR A 123 -4.72 1.40 11.43
C THR A 123 -5.53 1.33 10.13
N ALA A 124 -5.08 2.06 9.11
CA ALA A 124 -5.45 1.74 7.74
C ALA A 124 -4.96 0.34 7.33
N GLY A 125 -5.50 -0.16 6.22
CA GLY A 125 -4.93 -1.31 5.54
C GLY A 125 -3.59 -0.96 4.89
N LEU A 126 -2.60 -1.85 4.94
CA LEU A 126 -1.30 -1.68 4.29
C LEU A 126 -1.07 -2.80 3.28
N PHE A 127 -0.46 -2.47 2.14
CA PHE A 127 -0.02 -3.47 1.17
C PHE A 127 1.13 -4.31 1.74
N GLY A 128 1.22 -5.58 1.37
CA GLY A 128 2.41 -6.42 1.56
C GLY A 128 2.95 -6.49 2.98
N TYR A 129 2.08 -6.30 3.97
CA TYR A 129 2.40 -6.25 5.39
C TYR A 129 1.55 -7.27 6.15
N THR A 130 1.63 -7.29 7.48
CA THR A 130 0.99 -8.34 8.27
C THR A 130 -0.54 -8.27 8.26
N HIS A 131 -1.19 -9.38 8.64
CA HIS A 131 -2.63 -9.46 8.86
C HIS A 131 -3.12 -8.52 9.97
N LEU A 132 -2.25 -7.96 10.83
CA LEU A 132 -2.64 -6.85 11.73
C LEU A 132 -3.10 -5.61 10.95
N THR A 133 -2.64 -5.46 9.71
CA THR A 133 -2.94 -4.34 8.81
C THR A 133 -3.80 -4.75 7.62
N GLY A 134 -4.58 -5.82 7.78
CA GLY A 134 -5.59 -6.24 6.81
C GLY A 134 -5.16 -7.33 5.82
N GLY A 135 -3.88 -7.74 5.83
CA GLY A 135 -3.40 -8.91 5.06
C GLY A 135 -3.54 -8.73 3.54
N TYR A 136 -3.26 -7.53 3.04
CA TYR A 136 -3.30 -7.26 1.61
C TYR A 136 -2.01 -7.74 0.93
N ALA A 137 -2.15 -8.36 -0.23
CA ALA A 137 -1.01 -8.72 -1.07
C ALA A 137 -0.18 -7.48 -1.46
N GLY A 138 1.14 -7.62 -1.43
CA GLY A 138 2.10 -6.57 -1.77
C GLY A 138 2.46 -6.47 -3.26
N GLY A 139 3.26 -5.44 -3.57
CA GLY A 139 3.69 -5.08 -4.92
C GLY A 139 5.08 -5.58 -5.31
N GLN A 140 5.77 -6.38 -4.50
CA GLN A 140 6.95 -7.12 -4.97
C GLN A 140 6.50 -8.36 -5.78
N ALA A 141 5.77 -8.11 -6.86
CA ALA A 141 5.10 -9.09 -7.72
C ALA A 141 4.94 -8.52 -9.14
N ASP A 142 4.63 -9.36 -10.13
CA ASP A 142 4.39 -8.88 -11.50
C ASP A 142 3.09 -8.04 -11.60
N TYR A 143 2.09 -8.37 -10.77
CA TYR A 143 0.81 -7.66 -10.70
C TYR A 143 0.34 -7.52 -9.25
N VAL A 144 -0.44 -6.48 -8.98
CA VAL A 144 -1.01 -6.22 -7.66
C VAL A 144 -2.40 -5.65 -7.78
N ARG A 145 -3.31 -6.12 -6.92
CA ARG A 145 -4.64 -5.53 -6.77
C ARG A 145 -4.56 -4.34 -5.85
N VAL A 146 -5.06 -3.20 -6.30
CA VAL A 146 -5.16 -1.96 -5.55
C VAL A 146 -6.62 -1.76 -5.15
N PRO A 147 -6.99 -1.97 -3.87
CA PRO A 147 -8.32 -1.65 -3.38
C PRO A 147 -8.52 -0.14 -3.29
N PHE A 148 -9.77 0.33 -3.41
CA PHE A 148 -10.07 1.77 -3.38
C PHE A 148 -9.20 2.57 -4.38
N ALA A 149 -8.97 2.01 -5.56
CA ALA A 149 -8.19 2.60 -6.64
C ALA A 149 -8.88 3.81 -7.31
N ASP A 150 -10.08 4.20 -6.85
CA ASP A 150 -10.66 5.49 -7.17
C ASP A 150 -10.04 6.64 -6.35
N ARG A 151 -9.32 6.31 -5.27
CA ARG A 151 -8.72 7.26 -4.32
C ARG A 151 -7.22 7.06 -4.13
N THR A 152 -6.79 5.82 -3.92
CA THR A 152 -5.47 5.52 -3.35
C THR A 152 -4.32 5.90 -4.28
N HIS A 153 -4.49 5.83 -5.60
CA HIS A 153 -3.42 6.04 -6.57
C HIS A 153 -2.97 7.50 -6.72
N ILE A 154 -1.72 7.69 -7.15
CA ILE A 154 -1.21 8.95 -7.65
C ILE A 154 -0.84 8.74 -9.13
N LYS A 155 -1.51 9.47 -10.03
CA LYS A 155 -1.19 9.42 -11.46
C LYS A 155 0.16 10.06 -11.73
N ILE A 156 0.98 9.38 -12.52
CA ILE A 156 2.29 9.87 -12.94
C ILE A 156 2.17 10.57 -14.29
N PRO A 157 2.57 11.86 -14.40
CA PRO A 157 2.65 12.55 -15.68
C PRO A 157 3.61 11.88 -16.66
N ASP A 158 3.35 12.06 -17.95
CA ASP A 158 4.28 11.63 -18.99
C ASP A 158 5.65 12.32 -18.84
N GLY A 159 6.71 11.59 -19.21
CA GLY A 159 8.09 12.10 -19.21
C GLY A 159 8.87 11.90 -17.90
N LEU A 160 8.24 11.41 -16.83
CA LEU A 160 8.96 11.00 -15.61
C LEU A 160 9.28 9.49 -15.64
N THR A 161 10.53 9.13 -15.35
CA THR A 161 10.92 7.71 -15.21
C THR A 161 10.41 7.13 -13.89
N ASP A 162 10.41 5.81 -13.77
CA ASP A 162 9.95 5.13 -12.56
C ASP A 162 10.81 5.52 -11.34
N GLU A 163 12.13 5.55 -11.49
CA GLU A 163 13.07 5.84 -10.41
C GLU A 163 12.91 7.26 -9.84
N GLN A 164 12.40 8.21 -10.64
CA GLN A 164 12.14 9.58 -10.21
C GLN A 164 10.92 9.69 -9.29
N VAL A 165 9.98 8.73 -9.37
CA VAL A 165 8.67 8.83 -8.71
C VAL A 165 8.34 7.66 -7.79
N LEU A 166 9.11 6.56 -7.84
CA LEU A 166 8.91 5.36 -7.03
C LEU A 166 8.74 5.67 -5.54
N PHE A 167 9.60 6.53 -5.02
CA PHE A 167 9.62 6.86 -3.59
C PHE A 167 8.44 7.73 -3.12
N LEU A 168 7.60 8.23 -4.04
CA LEU A 168 6.36 8.95 -3.68
C LEU A 168 5.32 8.05 -3.01
N GLY A 169 5.48 6.72 -3.09
CA GLY A 169 4.59 5.76 -2.45
C GLY A 169 4.84 5.55 -0.94
N ASP A 170 6.05 5.86 -0.44
CA ASP A 170 6.40 5.62 0.96
C ASP A 170 7.49 6.59 1.47
N ILE A 171 8.77 6.27 1.25
CA ILE A 171 9.85 6.86 2.06
C ILE A 171 9.97 8.38 1.90
N PHE A 172 9.67 8.92 0.72
CA PHE A 172 9.72 10.36 0.49
C PHE A 172 8.61 11.09 1.26
N PRO A 173 7.31 10.76 1.10
CA PRO A 173 6.25 11.30 1.96
C PRO A 173 6.47 11.06 3.45
N THR A 174 6.94 9.88 3.84
CA THR A 174 7.19 9.52 5.25
C THR A 174 8.24 10.45 5.87
N GLY A 175 9.39 10.63 5.22
CA GLY A 175 10.44 11.55 5.69
C GLY A 175 9.99 13.02 5.66
N TRP A 176 9.29 13.43 4.60
CA TRP A 176 8.75 14.78 4.48
C TRP A 176 7.75 15.11 5.59
N GLN A 177 6.82 14.19 5.87
CA GLN A 177 5.80 14.38 6.90
C GLN A 177 6.43 14.59 8.27
N ALA A 178 7.45 13.79 8.63
CA ALA A 178 8.18 13.96 9.89
C ALA A 178 8.79 15.36 9.99
N ALA A 179 9.52 15.81 8.96
CA ALA A 179 10.12 17.14 8.93
C ALA A 179 9.07 18.27 9.03
N ALA A 180 7.97 18.16 8.26
CA ALA A 180 6.90 19.15 8.26
C ALA A 180 6.19 19.25 9.61
N GLN A 181 5.98 18.13 10.30
CA GLN A 181 5.38 18.12 11.64
C GLN A 181 6.30 18.76 12.67
N CYS A 182 7.61 18.48 12.64
CA CYS A 182 8.59 19.15 13.50
C CYS A 182 8.56 20.68 13.35
N LEU A 183 8.45 21.19 12.12
CA LEU A 183 8.36 22.64 11.86
C LEU A 183 7.06 23.26 12.39
N ARG A 184 5.93 22.55 12.33
CA ARG A 184 4.65 23.03 12.88
C ARG A 184 4.66 23.18 14.40
N PHE A 185 5.43 22.36 15.12
CA PHE A 185 5.60 22.51 16.57
C PHE A 185 6.51 23.69 16.96
N GLN A 186 7.31 24.23 16.03
CA GLN A 186 8.23 25.34 16.28
C GLN A 186 7.62 26.72 15.99
N SER A 187 6.48 26.78 15.31
CA SER A 187 5.76 28.04 15.10
C SER A 187 4.74 28.23 16.23
N PRO A 188 4.88 29.25 17.10
CA PRO A 188 3.84 29.56 18.07
C PRO A 188 2.54 29.86 17.31
N ALA A 189 1.42 29.34 17.80
CA ALA A 189 0.10 29.66 17.27
C ALA A 189 -0.07 31.20 17.33
N SER A 190 -0.04 31.83 16.15
CA SER A 190 -0.39 33.24 15.97
C SER A 190 -1.90 33.41 15.95
#